data_AF-A0A918GYM0-F1
#
_entry.id   AF-A0A918GYM0-F1
#
_cell.length_a   1.000
_cell.length_b   1.000
_cell.length_c   1.000
_cell.angle_alpha   90.00
_cell.angle_beta   90.00
_cell.angle_gamma   90.00
#
_symmetry.space_group_name_H-M   'P 1'
#
loop_
_entity.id
_entity.type
_entity.pdbx_description
1 polymer ?
#
loop_
_entity_poly.entity_id
_entity_poly.type
_entity_poly.pdbx_seq_one_letter_code
_entity_poly.pdbx_strand_id
1 'polypeptide(L)'
;MLRRLALTTAGSLAALTLTPATATALPLPPLLAPAEDSLTVTVSKTGYANADGTFELTCGTTPEGNHPAAKAACARLDELAQQNEDPFAPLPQDQMCTQMYGGPATAHVTGTWQGRTIEAHFSRTDGCEVDRWEKLQPVLPILSR
;
A
#
# COMPACT_ATOMS: atom_id res chain seq x y z
N MET A 1 -38.03 48.95 32.78
CA MET A 1 -39.34 48.91 33.44
C MET A 1 -39.62 47.49 33.91
N LEU A 2 -39.97 47.34 35.19
CA LEU A 2 -40.24 46.11 35.91
C LEU A 2 -41.40 45.32 35.29
N ARG A 3 -41.28 43.97 35.25
CA ARG A 3 -42.41 43.14 35.67
C ARG A 3 -41.94 41.79 36.20
N ARG A 4 -42.02 41.67 37.54
CA ARG A 4 -42.01 40.42 38.29
C ARG A 4 -43.34 39.71 38.08
N LEU A 5 -43.33 38.39 37.90
CA LEU A 5 -44.47 37.52 38.15
C LEU A 5 -43.93 36.27 38.85
N ALA A 6 -44.28 36.13 40.12
CA ALA A 6 -44.09 34.94 40.92
C ALA A 6 -45.34 34.07 40.77
N LEU A 7 -45.17 32.77 40.54
CA LEU A 7 -46.20 31.78 40.80
C LEU A 7 -45.57 30.51 41.38
N THR A 8 -45.97 30.22 42.61
CA THR A 8 -45.76 29.00 43.39
C THR A 8 -46.84 27.98 43.07
N THR A 9 -46.52 26.68 42.88
CA THR A 9 -47.35 25.53 43.33
C THR A 9 -46.67 24.16 43.13
N ALA A 10 -46.65 23.41 44.24
CA ALA A 10 -46.94 21.98 44.41
C ALA A 10 -46.15 20.87 43.65
N GLY A 11 -45.19 20.27 44.34
CA GLY A 11 -45.26 18.89 44.83
C GLY A 11 -45.56 17.73 43.87
N SER A 12 -44.53 16.91 43.61
CA SER A 12 -44.61 15.44 43.54
C SER A 12 -43.21 14.84 43.64
N LEU A 13 -42.90 14.18 44.76
CA LEU A 13 -41.68 13.40 44.94
C LEU A 13 -41.92 11.99 44.38
N ALA A 14 -41.55 11.77 43.12
CA ALA A 14 -41.41 10.42 42.57
C ALA A 14 -39.98 9.94 42.85
N ALA A 15 -39.84 9.05 43.84
CA ALA A 15 -38.58 8.35 44.09
C ALA A 15 -38.34 7.34 42.96
N LEU A 16 -37.56 7.71 41.94
CA LEU A 16 -37.01 6.77 40.98
C LEU A 16 -35.81 6.08 41.61
N THR A 17 -35.93 4.79 41.88
CA THR A 17 -34.79 3.94 42.22
C THR A 17 -33.88 3.81 40.99
N LEU A 18 -32.76 4.55 40.99
CA LEU A 18 -31.72 4.44 39.98
C LEU A 18 -30.94 3.13 40.24
N THR A 19 -31.18 2.11 39.43
CA THR A 19 -30.28 0.95 39.36
C THR A 19 -28.96 1.40 38.74
N PRO A 20 -27.80 1.19 39.40
CA PRO A 20 -26.51 1.54 38.81
C PRO A 20 -26.27 0.66 37.58
N ALA A 21 -26.29 1.27 36.39
CA ALA A 21 -25.81 0.64 35.18
C ALA A 21 -24.29 0.53 35.27
N THR A 22 -23.80 -0.66 35.60
CA THR A 22 -22.37 -0.99 35.47
C THR A 22 -22.03 -0.98 33.99
N ALA A 23 -21.49 0.14 33.50
CA ALA A 23 -20.93 0.25 32.16
C ALA A 23 -19.64 -0.58 32.12
N THR A 24 -19.75 -1.82 31.64
CA THR A 24 -18.59 -2.62 31.24
C THR A 24 -17.93 -1.92 30.06
N ALA A 25 -16.79 -1.27 30.31
CA ALA A 25 -15.94 -0.74 29.25
C ALA A 25 -15.51 -1.91 28.36
N LEU A 26 -16.08 -1.98 27.15
CA LEU A 26 -15.63 -2.93 26.14
C LEU A 26 -14.20 -2.56 25.75
N PRO A 27 -13.28 -3.54 25.59
CA PRO A 27 -11.96 -3.25 25.05
C PRO A 27 -12.12 -2.66 23.65
N LEU A 28 -11.64 -1.43 23.45
CA LEU A 28 -11.55 -0.83 22.12
C LEU A 28 -10.68 -1.76 21.26
N PRO A 29 -11.11 -2.14 20.04
CA PRO A 29 -10.22 -2.84 19.12
C PRO A 29 -8.99 -1.96 18.88
N PRO A 30 -7.77 -2.54 18.79
CA PRO A 30 -6.61 -1.76 18.43
C PRO A 30 -6.90 -1.11 17.08
N LEU A 31 -6.71 0.21 16.99
CA LEU A 31 -6.63 0.91 15.71
C LEU A 31 -5.50 0.22 14.93
N LEU A 32 -5.84 -0.58 13.92
CA LEU A 32 -4.86 -1.16 13.02
C LEU A 32 -4.03 0.00 12.49
N ALA A 33 -2.74 0.04 12.83
CA ALA A 33 -1.79 0.88 12.11
C ALA A 33 -1.92 0.53 10.62
N PRO A 34 -1.79 1.52 9.71
CA PRO A 34 -1.73 1.21 8.29
C PRO A 34 -0.64 0.15 8.09
N ALA A 35 -0.99 -0.95 7.42
CA ALA A 35 -0.01 -1.97 7.07
C ALA A 35 1.05 -1.31 6.18
N GLU A 36 2.31 -1.40 6.59
CA GLU A 36 3.42 -0.89 5.78
C GLU A 36 3.53 -1.71 4.50
N ASP A 37 3.95 -1.06 3.42
CA ASP A 37 4.18 -1.76 2.16
C ASP A 37 5.45 -2.60 2.33
N SER A 38 5.37 -3.89 2.04
CA SER A 38 6.48 -4.83 2.21
C SER A 38 6.50 -5.79 1.05
N LEU A 39 7.58 -5.75 0.28
CA LEU A 39 7.74 -6.47 -0.98
C LEU A 39 8.97 -7.36 -0.96
N THR A 40 8.87 -8.50 -1.63
CA THR A 40 10.00 -9.33 -2.03
C THR A 40 10.09 -9.28 -3.56
N VAL A 41 11.23 -8.81 -4.06
CA VAL A 41 11.53 -8.62 -5.48
C VAL A 41 12.61 -9.62 -5.89
N THR A 42 12.24 -10.65 -6.65
CA THR A 42 13.19 -11.61 -7.21
C THR A 42 13.45 -11.29 -8.68
N VAL A 43 14.70 -11.01 -9.03
CA VAL A 43 15.14 -10.66 -10.39
C VAL A 43 16.11 -11.72 -10.91
N SER A 44 16.03 -12.02 -12.21
CA SER A 44 16.91 -13.00 -12.84
C SER A 44 17.21 -12.66 -14.30
N LYS A 45 18.33 -13.18 -14.81
CA LYS A 45 18.75 -13.12 -16.23
C LYS A 45 18.96 -11.69 -16.73
N THR A 46 19.36 -10.76 -15.86
CA THR A 46 19.71 -9.40 -16.28
C THR A 46 21.05 -9.34 -17.01
N GLY A 47 21.94 -10.30 -16.75
CA GLY A 47 23.33 -10.27 -17.21
C GLY A 47 24.25 -9.42 -16.32
N TYR A 48 23.73 -8.86 -15.22
CA TYR A 48 24.48 -8.07 -14.25
C TYR A 48 24.40 -8.73 -12.87
N ALA A 49 25.55 -9.15 -12.32
CA ALA A 49 25.60 -9.92 -11.07
C ALA A 49 25.01 -9.18 -9.86
N ASN A 50 24.99 -7.85 -9.89
CA ASN A 50 24.45 -7.00 -8.82
C ASN A 50 22.96 -6.63 -9.02
N ALA A 51 22.34 -7.05 -10.13
CA ALA A 51 20.93 -6.80 -10.41
C ALA A 51 20.07 -8.07 -10.30
N ASP A 52 20.67 -9.25 -10.46
CA ASP A 52 20.03 -10.54 -10.18
C ASP A 52 20.03 -10.83 -8.68
N GLY A 53 18.97 -11.45 -8.16
CA GLY A 53 18.86 -11.82 -6.75
C GLY A 53 17.45 -11.66 -6.20
N THR A 54 17.30 -11.92 -4.90
CA THR A 54 16.07 -11.64 -4.14
C THR A 54 16.32 -10.47 -3.22
N PHE A 55 15.41 -9.50 -3.26
CA PHE A 55 15.51 -8.26 -2.53
C PHE A 55 14.27 -7.99 -1.70
N GLU A 56 14.45 -7.74 -0.42
CA GLU A 56 13.42 -7.29 0.50
C GLU A 56 13.37 -5.76 0.52
N LEU A 57 12.16 -5.23 0.44
CA LEU A 57 11.86 -3.81 0.46
C LEU A 57 10.69 -3.56 1.40
N THR A 58 10.92 -2.79 2.46
CA THR A 58 9.83 -2.30 3.33
C THR A 58 9.77 -0.79 3.23
N CYS A 59 8.60 -0.27 2.89
CA CYS A 59 8.31 1.15 2.77
C CYS A 59 7.47 1.59 3.97
N GLY A 60 8.16 2.18 4.94
CA GLY A 60 7.59 2.84 6.11
C GLY A 60 8.03 4.30 6.19
N THR A 61 8.04 4.85 7.41
CA THR A 61 8.62 6.19 7.66
C THR A 61 10.10 6.25 7.23
N THR A 62 10.81 5.13 7.39
CA THR A 62 12.15 4.92 6.87
C THR A 62 12.12 3.69 5.96
N PRO A 63 12.60 3.77 4.71
CA PRO A 63 12.76 2.61 3.85
C PRO A 63 13.82 1.63 4.40
N GLU A 64 13.48 0.34 4.43
CA GLU A 64 14.31 -0.74 4.97
C GLU A 64 14.41 -1.93 3.99
N GLY A 65 15.30 -2.88 4.30
CA GLY A 65 15.56 -4.07 3.51
C GLY A 65 16.92 -4.05 2.80
N ASN A 66 17.19 -5.09 1.99
CA ASN A 66 18.46 -5.23 1.26
C ASN A 66 18.37 -4.69 -0.19
N HIS A 67 17.23 -4.12 -0.58
CA HIS A 67 17.01 -3.61 -1.93
C HIS A 67 18.02 -2.49 -2.29
N PRO A 68 18.79 -2.61 -3.40
CA PRO A 68 19.90 -1.70 -3.71
C PRO A 68 19.49 -0.22 -3.83
N ALA A 69 18.23 0.03 -4.18
CA ALA A 69 17.66 1.36 -4.34
C ALA A 69 16.48 1.62 -3.38
N ALA A 70 16.46 1.02 -2.18
CA ALA A 70 15.29 1.02 -1.27
C ALA A 70 14.55 2.36 -1.16
N LYS A 71 15.28 3.46 -0.89
CA LYS A 71 14.67 4.80 -0.79
C LYS A 71 13.99 5.26 -2.08
N ALA A 72 14.63 5.07 -3.23
CA ALA A 72 14.09 5.50 -4.51
C ALA A 72 12.96 4.56 -4.99
N ALA A 73 13.04 3.27 -4.66
CA ALA A 73 12.02 2.28 -4.93
C ALA A 73 10.72 2.61 -4.17
N CYS A 74 10.81 2.90 -2.87
CA CYS A 74 9.63 3.34 -2.09
C CYS A 74 9.04 4.64 -2.62
N ALA A 75 9.88 5.64 -2.93
CA ALA A 75 9.38 6.90 -3.51
C ALA A 75 8.63 6.68 -4.83
N ARG A 76 9.07 5.72 -5.66
CA ARG A 76 8.37 5.38 -6.90
C ARG A 76 7.02 4.70 -6.65
N LEU A 77 6.96 3.79 -5.69
CA LEU A 77 5.71 3.13 -5.30
C LEU A 77 4.69 4.14 -4.75
N ASP A 78 5.16 5.10 -3.95
CA ASP A 78 4.34 6.20 -3.44
C ASP A 78 3.80 7.09 -4.56
N GLU A 79 4.64 7.43 -5.54
CA GLU A 79 4.25 8.23 -6.70
C GLU A 79 3.14 7.53 -7.52
N LEU A 80 3.35 6.25 -7.84
CA LEU A 80 2.37 5.43 -8.57
C LEU A 80 1.05 5.34 -7.81
N ALA A 81 1.11 5.18 -6.48
CA ALA A 81 -0.09 5.16 -5.64
C ALA A 81 -0.83 6.50 -5.67
N GLN A 82 -0.12 7.64 -5.59
CA GLN A 82 -0.72 8.97 -5.69
C GLN A 82 -1.38 9.21 -7.05
N GLN A 83 -0.88 8.58 -8.10
CA GLN A 83 -1.43 8.61 -9.45
C GLN A 83 -2.61 7.62 -9.64
N ASN A 84 -2.94 6.80 -8.63
CA ASN A 84 -3.89 5.69 -8.70
C ASN A 84 -3.51 4.66 -9.79
N GLU A 85 -2.21 4.47 -10.02
CA GLU A 85 -1.70 3.53 -11.01
C GLU A 85 -1.24 2.24 -10.33
N ASP A 86 -1.81 1.09 -10.71
CA ASP A 86 -1.38 -0.22 -10.21
C ASP A 86 -0.30 -0.83 -11.14
N PRO A 87 1.00 -0.82 -10.76
CA PRO A 87 2.06 -1.40 -11.59
C PRO A 87 2.07 -2.94 -11.54
N PHE A 88 1.36 -3.55 -10.59
CA PHE A 88 1.33 -5.01 -10.37
C PHE A 88 0.20 -5.69 -11.12
N ALA A 89 -0.78 -4.91 -11.60
CA ALA A 89 -1.85 -5.43 -12.46
C ALA A 89 -1.26 -6.07 -13.74
N PRO A 90 -1.81 -7.21 -14.19
CA PRO A 90 -1.40 -7.82 -15.45
C PRO A 90 -1.85 -6.95 -16.64
N LEU A 91 -1.20 -7.15 -17.78
CA LEU A 91 -1.68 -6.59 -19.04
C LEU A 91 -3.08 -7.14 -19.38
N PRO A 92 -3.98 -6.31 -19.96
CA PRO A 92 -5.21 -6.81 -20.57
C PRO A 92 -4.91 -7.87 -21.62
N GLN A 93 -5.73 -8.93 -21.69
CA GLN A 93 -5.48 -10.05 -22.61
C GLN A 93 -5.47 -9.65 -24.09
N ASP A 94 -6.26 -8.64 -24.46
CA ASP A 94 -6.39 -8.15 -25.83
C ASP A 94 -5.48 -6.92 -26.10
N GLN A 95 -4.55 -6.62 -25.20
CA GLN A 95 -3.61 -5.52 -25.38
C GLN A 95 -2.72 -5.78 -26.61
N MET A 96 -2.77 -4.86 -27.57
CA MET A 96 -1.85 -4.88 -28.71
C MET A 96 -0.48 -4.38 -28.25
N CYS A 97 0.55 -5.20 -28.44
CA CYS A 97 1.92 -4.93 -28.03
C CYS A 97 2.88 -5.00 -29.22
N THR A 98 3.91 -4.16 -29.21
CA THR A 98 4.97 -4.23 -30.23
C THR A 98 5.82 -5.46 -29.98
N GLN A 99 6.38 -6.08 -31.04
CA GLN A 99 7.26 -7.24 -30.91
C GLN A 99 8.70 -6.87 -30.50
N MET A 100 8.86 -5.76 -29.76
CA MET A 100 10.17 -5.28 -29.33
C MET A 100 10.68 -6.11 -28.16
N TYR A 101 11.71 -6.91 -28.41
CA TYR A 101 12.34 -7.73 -27.38
C TYR A 101 13.38 -6.92 -26.57
N GLY A 102 13.11 -6.72 -25.28
CA GLY A 102 13.97 -5.97 -24.35
C GLY A 102 15.02 -6.80 -23.61
N GLY A 103 15.01 -8.14 -23.77
CA GLY A 103 16.01 -9.05 -23.20
C GLY A 103 15.40 -10.17 -22.35
N PRO A 104 16.24 -11.10 -21.84
CA PRO A 104 15.78 -12.29 -21.15
C PRO A 104 15.42 -12.07 -19.68
N ALA A 105 15.56 -10.85 -19.17
CA ALA A 105 15.36 -10.52 -17.77
C ALA A 105 13.90 -10.75 -17.35
N THR A 106 13.72 -11.28 -16.15
CA THR A 106 12.41 -11.52 -15.54
C THR A 106 12.44 -11.07 -14.09
N ALA A 107 11.28 -10.67 -13.55
CA ALA A 107 11.10 -10.43 -12.14
C ALA A 107 9.80 -11.04 -11.60
N HIS A 108 9.81 -11.44 -10.33
CA HIS A 108 8.64 -11.84 -9.56
C HIS A 108 8.59 -10.97 -8.31
N VAL A 109 7.48 -10.25 -8.14
CA VAL A 109 7.25 -9.36 -7.01
C VAL A 109 6.07 -9.88 -6.22
N THR A 110 6.27 -10.12 -4.92
CA THR A 110 5.22 -10.55 -3.99
C THR A 110 5.23 -9.66 -2.75
N GLY A 111 4.13 -9.64 -2.02
CA GLY A 111 4.06 -8.97 -0.72
C GLY A 111 2.78 -8.19 -0.52
N THR A 112 2.87 -7.07 0.19
CA THR A 112 1.76 -6.15 0.47
C THR A 112 2.07 -4.76 -0.10
N TRP A 113 1.13 -4.21 -0.85
CA TRP A 113 1.19 -2.84 -1.36
C TRP A 113 -0.17 -2.17 -1.28
N GLN A 114 -0.24 -0.98 -0.70
CA GLN A 114 -1.47 -0.23 -0.45
C GLN A 114 -2.53 -1.08 0.30
N GLY A 115 -2.07 -1.85 1.29
CA GLY A 115 -2.91 -2.73 2.11
C GLY A 115 -3.45 -3.97 1.37
N ARG A 116 -3.02 -4.23 0.13
CA ARG A 116 -3.43 -5.42 -0.65
C ARG A 116 -2.25 -6.38 -0.81
N THR A 117 -2.54 -7.69 -0.73
CA THR A 117 -1.58 -8.70 -1.15
C THR A 117 -1.42 -8.66 -2.68
N ILE A 118 -0.18 -8.63 -3.14
CA ILE A 118 0.17 -8.62 -4.56
C ILE A 118 1.05 -9.83 -4.90
N GLU A 119 0.91 -10.28 -6.15
CA GLU A 119 1.79 -11.23 -6.81
C GLU A 119 1.84 -10.87 -8.30
N ALA A 120 2.99 -10.45 -8.78
CA ALA A 120 3.16 -9.95 -10.14
C ALA A 120 4.44 -10.49 -10.78
N HIS A 121 4.30 -10.87 -12.06
CA HIS A 121 5.43 -11.24 -12.90
C HIS A 121 5.68 -10.15 -13.94
N PHE A 122 6.97 -9.90 -14.16
CA PHE A 122 7.46 -8.96 -15.16
C PHE A 122 8.42 -9.69 -16.08
N SER A 123 8.26 -9.44 -17.37
CA SER A 123 9.18 -9.90 -18.41
C SER A 123 9.62 -8.71 -19.27
N ARG A 124 10.44 -8.97 -20.28
CA ARG A 124 10.84 -7.96 -21.28
C ARG A 124 10.73 -8.54 -22.69
N THR A 125 9.72 -9.37 -22.92
CA THR A 125 9.58 -10.16 -24.16
C THR A 125 8.91 -9.40 -25.31
N ASP A 126 8.16 -8.34 -25.01
CA ASP A 126 7.49 -7.46 -25.95
C ASP A 126 7.46 -6.01 -25.42
N GLY A 127 6.96 -5.07 -26.22
CA GLY A 127 6.97 -3.65 -25.86
C GLY A 127 6.13 -3.31 -24.63
N CYS A 128 4.97 -3.96 -24.43
CA CYS A 128 4.14 -3.65 -23.26
C CYS A 128 4.80 -4.14 -21.97
N GLU A 129 5.44 -5.31 -22.02
CA GLU A 129 6.17 -5.87 -20.89
C GLU A 129 7.42 -5.05 -20.57
N VAL A 130 8.12 -4.54 -21.60
CA VAL A 130 9.21 -3.57 -21.44
C VAL A 130 8.71 -2.29 -20.77
N ASP A 131 7.58 -1.73 -21.22
CA ASP A 131 7.01 -0.51 -20.63
C ASP A 131 6.60 -0.74 -19.16
N ARG A 132 6.00 -1.90 -18.83
CA ARG A 132 5.68 -2.27 -17.44
C ARG A 132 6.94 -2.37 -16.58
N TRP A 133 8.01 -2.94 -17.11
CA TRP A 133 9.29 -3.01 -16.42
C TRP A 133 9.85 -1.61 -16.12
N GLU A 134 9.91 -0.76 -17.14
CA GLU A 134 10.48 0.59 -17.04
C GLU A 134 9.66 1.49 -16.11
N LYS A 135 8.33 1.37 -16.16
CA LYS A 135 7.42 2.09 -15.26
C LYS A 135 7.70 1.80 -13.79
N LEU A 136 8.15 0.59 -13.46
CA LEU A 136 8.41 0.18 -12.09
C LEU A 136 9.87 0.43 -11.65
N GLN A 137 10.72 1.03 -12.49
CA GLN A 137 12.06 1.44 -12.07
C GLN A 137 11.99 2.60 -11.05
N PRO A 138 12.83 2.61 -9.99
CA PRO A 138 13.94 1.69 -9.73
C PRO A 138 13.59 0.55 -8.75
N VAL A 139 12.32 0.18 -8.56
CA VAL A 139 11.96 -1.07 -7.83
C VAL A 139 12.44 -2.28 -8.62
N LEU A 140 12.36 -2.22 -9.95
CA LEU A 140 13.09 -3.12 -10.84
C LEU A 140 14.38 -2.46 -11.31
N PRO A 141 15.44 -3.22 -11.64
CA PRO A 141 16.69 -2.63 -12.07
C PRO A 141 16.55 -1.91 -13.41
N ILE A 142 17.34 -0.85 -13.54
CA ILE A 142 17.51 -0.12 -14.79
C ILE A 142 18.49 -0.92 -15.66
N LEU A 143 17.99 -1.45 -16.77
CA LEU A 143 18.72 -2.38 -17.65
C LEU A 143 18.90 -1.81 -19.07
N SER A 144 18.51 -0.55 -19.29
CA SER A 144 18.75 0.15 -20.54
C SER A 144 20.26 0.34 -20.74
N ARG A 145 20.74 -0.03 -21.92
CA ARG A 145 22.06 0.35 -22.43
C ARG A 145 22.14 1.85 -22.65
#